data_AF-A0A2U3LWU8-F1
#
_entry.id   AF-A0A2U3LWU8-F1
#
_cell.length_a   1.000
_cell.length_b   1.000
_cell.length_c   1.000
_cell.angle_alpha   90.00
_cell.angle_beta   90.00
_cell.angle_gamma   90.00
#
_symmetry.space_group_name_H-M   'P 1'
#
loop_
_entity.id
_entity.type
_entity.pdbx_description
1 polymer ?
#
loop_
_entity_poly.entity_id
_entity_poly.type
_entity_poly.pdbx_seq_one_letter_code
_entity_poly.pdbx_strand_id
1 'polypeptide(L)' 'MKTYARSHGLQTLDSLIAATALEEGLTLATKNRKHFQMIGDLKLEVPSY' A
#
# COMPACT_ATOMS: atom_id res chain seq x y z
N MET A 1 -17.45 21.60 -0.33
CA MET A 1 -17.20 20.83 -1.58
C MET A 1 -15.74 20.94 -1.98
N LYS A 2 -14.84 20.00 -1.61
CA LYS A 2 -13.60 19.53 -2.29
C LYS A 2 -13.14 18.25 -1.54
N THR A 3 -12.46 17.31 -2.21
CA THR A 3 -11.71 16.16 -1.62
C THR A 3 -12.28 14.72 -1.78
N TYR A 4 -13.11 14.43 -2.78
CA TYR A 4 -13.47 13.03 -3.12
C TYR A 4 -12.93 12.54 -4.48
N ALA A 5 -11.91 13.19 -5.04
CA ALA A 5 -11.46 12.92 -6.41
C ALA A 5 -10.07 12.28 -6.56
N ARG A 6 -9.34 11.96 -5.48
CA ARG A 6 -7.92 11.54 -5.56
C ARG A 6 -7.54 10.21 -4.89
N SER A 7 -8.49 9.47 -4.33
CA SER A 7 -8.15 8.26 -3.54
C SER A 7 -8.66 6.95 -4.13
N HIS A 8 -9.68 6.95 -4.99
CA HIS A 8 -10.26 5.69 -5.48
C HIS A 8 -9.29 4.90 -6.38
N GLY A 9 -8.51 5.59 -7.22
CA GLY A 9 -7.51 4.92 -8.07
C GLY A 9 -6.23 4.53 -7.33
N LEU A 10 -5.84 5.31 -6.30
CA LEU A 10 -4.64 5.03 -5.52
C LEU A 10 -4.80 3.72 -4.76
N GLN A 11 -5.99 3.49 -4.19
CA GLN A 11 -6.30 2.31 -3.39
C GLN A 11 -6.33 1.01 -4.24
N THR A 12 -6.75 1.07 -5.50
CA THR A 12 -6.68 -0.08 -6.43
C THR A 12 -5.24 -0.45 -6.76
N LEU A 13 -4.38 0.55 -7.05
CA LEU A 13 -2.95 0.30 -7.25
C LEU A 13 -2.29 -0.22 -5.97
N ASP A 14 -2.56 0.38 -4.82
CA ASP A 14 -2.06 -0.09 -3.51
C ASP A 14 -2.45 -1.56 -3.29
N SER A 15 -3.67 -1.96 -3.63
CA SER A 15 -4.15 -3.34 -3.52
C SER A 15 -3.44 -4.29 -4.49
N LEU A 16 -3.18 -3.85 -5.72
CA LEU A 16 -2.43 -4.65 -6.71
C LEU A 16 -0.99 -4.87 -6.27
N ILE A 17 -0.33 -3.81 -5.79
CA ILE A 17 1.04 -3.85 -5.27
C ILE A 17 1.11 -4.77 -4.05
N ALA A 18 0.14 -4.66 -3.13
CA ALA A 18 0.04 -5.53 -1.97
C ALA A 18 -0.19 -6.99 -2.37
N ALA A 19 -1.08 -7.25 -3.32
CA ALA A 19 -1.35 -8.60 -3.82
C ALA A 19 -0.09 -9.21 -4.45
N THR A 20 0.64 -8.47 -5.30
CA THR A 20 1.90 -8.94 -5.88
C THR A 20 2.97 -9.18 -4.81
N ALA A 21 3.10 -8.29 -3.83
CA ALA A 21 4.06 -8.45 -2.74
C ALA A 21 3.71 -9.65 -1.83
N LEU A 22 2.41 -9.92 -1.62
CA LEU A 22 1.94 -11.11 -0.90
C LEU A 22 2.21 -12.40 -1.68
N GLU A 23 1.84 -12.43 -2.97
CA GLU A 23 2.03 -13.59 -3.85
C GLU A 23 3.51 -13.95 -3.99
N GLU A 24 4.39 -12.96 -4.18
CA GLU A 24 5.83 -13.16 -4.32
C GLU A 24 6.56 -13.24 -2.96
N GLY A 25 5.87 -13.03 -1.84
CA GLY A 25 6.45 -13.02 -0.49
C GLY A 25 7.46 -11.88 -0.24
N LEU A 26 7.34 -10.78 -0.98
CA LEU A 26 8.23 -9.63 -0.95
C LEU A 26 7.84 -8.63 0.14
N THR A 27 8.84 -7.93 0.68
CA THR A 27 8.63 -6.81 1.60
C THR A 27 8.34 -5.54 0.83
N LEU A 28 7.18 -4.95 1.05
CA LEU A 28 6.79 -3.69 0.43
C LEU A 28 7.43 -2.51 1.15
N ALA A 29 8.41 -1.87 0.50
CA ALA A 29 9.04 -0.65 0.98
C ALA A 29 8.17 0.58 0.65
N THR A 30 7.44 1.12 1.63
CA THR A 30 6.53 2.26 1.43
C THR A 30 6.50 3.22 2.62
N LYS A 31 6.59 4.54 2.32
CA LYS A 31 6.31 5.59 3.31
C LYS A 31 4.80 5.75 3.57
N ASN A 32 3.94 5.16 2.75
CA ASN A 32 2.48 5.26 2.86
C ASN A 32 1.88 4.20 3.79
N ARG A 33 2.52 3.95 4.94
CA ARG A 33 2.16 2.89 5.89
C ARG A 33 0.68 2.88 6.26
N LYS A 34 0.02 4.05 6.31
CA LYS A 34 -1.41 4.15 6.69
C LYS A 34 -2.35 3.44 5.72
N HIS A 35 -2.04 3.36 4.43
CA HIS A 35 -2.85 2.63 3.47
C HIS A 35 -2.60 1.12 3.54
N PHE A 36 -1.33 0.74 3.65
CA PHE A 36 -0.92 -0.66 3.60
C PHE A 36 -1.05 -1.40 4.93
N GLN A 37 -1.05 -0.68 6.07
CA GLN A 37 -1.25 -1.27 7.41
C GLN A 37 -2.64 -1.92 7.55
N MET A 38 -3.59 -1.59 6.67
CA MET A 38 -4.88 -2.28 6.62
C MET A 38 -4.75 -3.75 6.17
N ILE A 39 -3.64 -4.11 5.51
CA ILE A 39 -3.33 -5.47 5.06
C ILE A 39 -2.36 -6.09 6.07
N GLY A 40 -2.90 -6.80 7.05
CA GLY A 40 -2.14 -7.36 8.18
C GLY A 40 -1.06 -8.39 7.78
N ASP A 41 -1.24 -9.07 6.67
CA ASP A 41 -0.31 -10.09 6.15
C ASP A 41 0.84 -9.49 5.30
N LEU A 42 0.77 -8.22 4.95
CA LEU A 42 1.77 -7.59 4.09
C LEU A 42 2.97 -7.13 4.90
N LYS A 43 4.17 -7.62 4.54
CA LYS A 43 5.43 -7.16 5.13
C LYS A 43 5.72 -5.74 4.67
N LEU A 44 5.64 -4.79 5.59
CA LEU A 44 5.89 -3.37 5.32
C LEU A 44 7.23 -2.93 5.86
N GLU A 45 8.05 -2.37 4.99
CA GLU A 45 9.28 -1.68 5.38
C GLU A 45 9.14 -0.19 5.11
N VAL A 46 9.48 0.65 6.09
CA VAL A 46 9.48 2.10 5.92
C VAL A 46 10.93 2.53 5.76
N PRO A 47 11.42 2.77 4.53
CA PRO A 47 12.81 3.16 4.33
C PRO A 47 13.05 4.53 4.99
N SER A 48 14.04 4.56 5.88
CA SER A 48 14.54 5.76 6.54
C SER A 48 15.71 6.32 5.72
N TYR A 49 15.40 6.87 4.55
CA TYR A 49 16.29 7.81 3.85
C TYR A 49 15.84 9.23 4.14
#